data_AF-A0A1G9DBD6-F1
#
_entry.id   AF-A0A1G9DBD6-F1
#
_cell.length_a   1.000
_cell.length_b   1.000
_cell.length_c   1.000
_cell.angle_alpha   90.00
_cell.angle_beta   90.00
_cell.angle_gamma   90.00
#
_symmetry.space_group_name_H-M   'P 1'
#
loop_
_entity.id
_entity.type
_entity.pdbx_description
1 polymer ?
#
loop_
_entity_poly.entity_id
_entity_poly.type
_entity_poly.pdbx_seq_one_letter_code
_entity_poly.pdbx_strand_id
1 'polypeptide(L)' 'MQTNPSIDFPITTESEFHSALCDLITSATANDISPEGAWTHRCSDEDLPDLDIEISRVTKPVDD' A
#
# COMPACT_ATOMS: atom_id res chain seq x y z
N MET A 1 10.77 -19.10 -7.14
CA MET A 1 9.52 -18.31 -7.16
C MET A 1 9.30 -17.87 -5.73
N GLN A 2 9.61 -16.61 -5.42
CA GLN A 2 9.49 -16.09 -4.06
C GLN A 2 8.02 -15.71 -3.86
N THR A 3 7.37 -16.35 -2.89
CA THR A 3 5.99 -16.06 -2.51
C THR A 3 5.95 -14.64 -1.94
N ASN A 4 5.21 -13.74 -2.59
CA ASN A 4 4.82 -12.48 -1.96
C ASN A 4 4.15 -12.81 -0.62
N PRO A 5 4.42 -12.07 0.48
CA PRO A 5 3.64 -12.19 1.68
C PRO A 5 2.21 -11.75 1.33
N SER A 6 1.31 -12.72 1.14
CA SER A 6 -0.11 -12.44 1.15
C SER A 6 -0.46 -11.91 2.53
N ILE A 7 -1.32 -10.90 2.57
CA ILE A 7 -1.93 -10.45 3.81
C ILE A 7 -2.86 -11.60 4.25
N ASP A 8 -2.37 -12.47 5.12
CA ASP A 8 -2.99 -13.77 5.44
C ASP A 8 -4.27 -13.65 6.31
N PHE A 9 -4.61 -12.45 6.78
CA PHE A 9 -5.73 -12.19 7.70
C PHE A 9 -6.42 -10.86 7.39
N PRO A 10 -7.70 -10.69 7.79
CA PRO A 10 -8.38 -9.42 7.62
C PRO A 10 -7.64 -8.32 8.38
N ILE A 11 -7.41 -7.18 7.72
CA ILE A 11 -6.95 -5.96 8.37
C ILE A 11 -8.14 -5.38 9.14
N THR A 12 -8.00 -5.24 10.45
CA THR A 12 -9.08 -4.79 11.35
C THR A 12 -8.77 -3.48 12.06
N THR A 13 -7.51 -3.05 12.02
CA THR A 13 -7.06 -1.80 12.64
C THR A 13 -6.24 -0.94 11.68
N GLU A 14 -6.19 0.36 11.96
CA GLU A 14 -5.35 1.31 11.23
C GLU A 14 -3.86 0.94 11.27
N SER A 15 -3.38 0.45 12.42
CA SER A 15 -1.98 0.02 12.59
C SER A 15 -1.63 -1.18 11.71
N GLU A 16 -2.54 -2.16 11.61
CA GLU A 16 -2.40 -3.31 10.71
C GLU A 16 -2.39 -2.85 9.25
N PHE A 17 -3.28 -1.93 8.87
CA PHE A 17 -3.32 -1.36 7.53
C PHE A 17 -2.01 -0.68 7.16
N HIS A 18 -1.53 0.21 8.04
CA HIS A 18 -0.29 0.94 7.86
C HIS A 18 0.90 0.00 7.73
N SER A 19 1.02 -0.99 8.62
CA SER A 19 2.13 -1.95 8.59
C SER A 19 2.13 -2.77 7.30
N ALA A 20 0.97 -3.30 6.89
CA ALA A 20 0.85 -4.06 5.65
C ALA A 20 1.19 -3.22 4.40
N LEU A 21 0.77 -1.96 4.37
CA LEU A 21 1.10 -1.05 3.27
C LEU A 21 2.61 -0.74 3.21
N CYS A 22 3.25 -0.49 4.36
CA CYS A 22 4.70 -0.27 4.44
C CYS A 22 5.49 -1.50 3.96
N ASP A 23 5.09 -2.71 4.37
CA ASP A 23 5.72 -3.96 3.96
C ASP A 23 5.58 -4.17 2.45
N LEU A 24 4.39 -3.92 1.89
CA LEU A 24 4.13 -4.03 0.46
C LEU A 24 5.01 -3.08 -0.36
N ILE A 25 5.07 -1.80 0.03
CA ILE A 25 5.89 -0.77 -0.65
C ILE A 25 7.39 -1.12 -0.55
N THR A 26 7.84 -1.56 0.63
CA THR A 26 9.24 -1.96 0.85
C THR A 26 9.61 -3.16 -0.01
N SER A 27 8.74 -4.17 -0.07
CA SER A 27 8.93 -5.36 -0.91
C SER A 27 8.99 -5.01 -2.40
N ALA A 28 8.06 -4.18 -2.90
CA ALA A 28 8.07 -3.74 -4.31
C ALA A 28 9.38 -3.01 -4.65
N THR A 29 9.79 -2.08 -3.78
CA THR A 29 11.04 -1.31 -3.95
C THR A 29 12.27 -2.22 -3.96
N ALA A 30 12.34 -3.21 -3.06
CA ALA A 30 13.44 -4.16 -2.99
C ALA A 30 13.55 -5.09 -4.23
N ASN A 31 12.49 -5.17 -5.02
CA ASN A 31 12.42 -5.97 -6.25
C ASN A 31 12.40 -5.09 -7.52
N ASP A 32 12.88 -3.85 -7.44
CA ASP A 32 12.95 -2.89 -8.55
C ASP A 32 11.58 -2.57 -9.20
N ILE A 33 10.48 -2.78 -8.46
CA ILE A 33 9.13 -2.39 -8.88
C ILE A 33 8.81 -1.03 -8.25
N SER A 34 8.59 -0.02 -9.08
CA SER A 34 8.19 1.30 -8.62
C SER A 34 6.77 1.26 -8.03
N PRO A 35 6.57 1.62 -6.75
CA PRO A 35 5.25 1.71 -6.15
C PRO A 35 4.58 3.07 -6.40
N GLU A 36 5.22 4.00 -7.10
CA GLU A 36 4.65 5.31 -7.43
C GLU A 36 3.57 5.20 -8.51
N GLY A 37 2.50 5.97 -8.35
CA GLY A 37 1.40 6.01 -9.30
C GLY A 37 0.06 6.34 -8.65
N ALA A 38 -0.98 6.30 -9.48
CA ALA A 38 -2.35 6.46 -9.05
C ALA A 38 -3.20 5.29 -9.58
N TRP A 39 -4.04 4.73 -8.73
CA TRP A 39 -4.93 3.62 -9.05
C TRP A 39 -6.29 3.84 -8.40
N THR A 40 -7.32 3.39 -9.09
CA THR A 40 -8.66 3.35 -8.52
C THR A 40 -8.99 1.94 -8.06
N HIS A 41 -9.30 1.78 -6.78
CA HIS A 41 -9.89 0.58 -6.23
C HIS A 41 -11.42 0.69 -6.32
N ARG A 42 -12.03 -0.17 -7.12
CA ARG A 42 -13.49 -0.30 -7.22
C ARG A 42 -13.95 -1.43 -6.31
N CYS A 43 -14.75 -1.13 -5.30
CA CYS A 43 -15.26 -2.16 -4.40
C CYS A 43 -16.41 -2.90 -5.07
N SER A 44 -16.42 -4.23 -4.97
CA SER A 44 -17.55 -5.03 -5.45
C SER A 44 -18.74 -5.01 -4.49
N ASP A 45 -18.50 -4.59 -3.24
CA ASP A 45 -19.54 -4.43 -2.23
C ASP A 45 -20.15 -3.03 -2.35
N GLU A 46 -21.45 -2.95 -2.62
CA GLU A 46 -22.17 -1.68 -2.82
C GLU A 46 -22.25 -0.85 -1.53
N ASP A 47 -22.03 -1.46 -0.36
CA ASP A 47 -22.02 -0.77 0.93
C ASP A 47 -20.66 -0.14 1.27
N LEU A 48 -19.62 -0.40 0.47
CA LEU A 48 -18.27 0.13 0.67
C LEU A 48 -17.89 1.16 -0.41
N PRO A 49 -17.13 2.20 -0.05
CA PRO A 49 -16.74 3.21 -1.03
C PRO A 49 -15.67 2.68 -1.99
N ASP A 50 -15.73 3.18 -3.22
CA ASP A 50 -14.57 3.17 -4.12
C ASP A 50 -13.49 4.11 -3.57
N LEU A 51 -12.23 3.73 -3.75
CA LEU A 51 -11.08 4.50 -3.26
C LEU A 51 -10.18 4.89 -4.42
N ASP A 52 -9.69 6.12 -4.37
CA ASP A 52 -8.55 6.54 -5.18
C ASP A 52 -7.29 6.44 -4.32
N ILE A 53 -6.24 5.86 -4.89
CA ILE A 53 -4.99 5.55 -4.20
C ILE A 53 -3.86 6.21 -4.99
N GLU A 54 -3.18 7.17 -4.37
CA GLU A 54 -2.01 7.84 -4.94
C GLU A 54 -0.79 7.59 -4.04
N ILE A 55 0.30 7.14 -4.65
CA ILE A 55 1.60 6.99 -4.00
C ILE A 55 2.60 7.87 -4.74
N SER A 56 3.15 8.83 -4.02
CA SER A 56 4.14 9.79 -4.53
C SER A 56 5.40 9.79 -3.68
N ARG A 57 6.56 10.07 -4.29
CA ARG A 57 7.78 10.35 -3.53
C ARG A 57 7.58 11.59 -2.67
N VAL A 58 7.97 11.47 -1.40
CA VAL A 58 8.11 12.60 -0.50
C VAL A 58 9.59 12.85 -0.24
N THR A 59 10.00 14.11 -0.26
CA THR A 59 11.33 14.50 0.25
C THR A 59 11.34 14.37 1.76
N LYS A 60 12.45 13.89 2.33
CA LYS A 60 12.64 14.00 3.78
C LYS A 60 12.51 15.48 4.17
N PRO A 61 11.84 15.80 5.29
CA PRO A 61 11.87 17.14 5.82
C PRO A 61 13.34 17.57 5.96
N VAL A 62 13.64 18.79 5.53
CA VAL A 62 14.94 19.41 5.83
C VAL A 62 14.88 19.73 7.32
N ASP A 63 15.67 19.02 8.12
CA ASP A 63 15.88 19.40 9.52
C ASP A 63 16.67 20.72 9.50
N ASP A 64 16.04 21.81 9.94
CA ASP A 64 16.66 23.13 10.19
C ASP A 64 17.38 23.16 11.55
#